data_AF-A0A7S0GF44-F1
#
_entry.id   AF-A0A7S0GF44-F1
#
_cell.length_a   1.000
_cell.length_b   1.000
_cell.length_c   1.000
_cell.angle_alpha   90.00
_cell.angle_beta   90.00
_cell.angle_gamma   90.00
#
_symmetry.space_group_name_H-M   'P 1'
#
loop_
_entity.id
_entity.type
_entity.pdbx_description
1 polymer ?
#
loop_
_entity_poly.entity_id
_entity_poly.type
_entity_poly.pdbx_seq_one_letter_code
_entity_poly.pdbx_strand_id
1 'polypeptide(L)'
;DDDDDGDDKRPTPDERFEHASRVCGEECLSILTNIVESQLPARQFVEEALLARHSVDPSGEIICLTSGGLPWKSHLFNLERQHGITSDDTTTDKHKRSPLIKYVLYTDQGGMWRIQCVSEENAGFINRLGLPVEWRGVRDEDLSRVSEIEGCTFCHAAGFIGGNATFEGVLEMARVALAQPR
;
A
#
# COMPACT_ATOMS: atom_id res chain seq x y z
N ASP A 1 52.95 48.89 -4.25
CA ASP A 1 52.44 48.51 -5.56
C ASP A 1 51.77 47.16 -5.45
N ASP A 2 50.45 47.29 -5.37
CA ASP A 2 49.43 46.36 -5.84
C ASP A 2 49.15 45.11 -5.02
N ASP A 3 48.37 45.34 -3.96
CA ASP A 3 47.25 44.48 -3.58
C ASP A 3 46.26 44.42 -4.77
N ASP A 4 45.99 43.24 -5.34
CA ASP A 4 44.78 43.01 -6.13
C ASP A 4 44.12 41.70 -5.71
N ASP A 5 42.90 41.88 -5.23
CA ASP A 5 42.05 40.95 -4.50
C ASP A 5 41.60 39.78 -5.39
N GLY A 6 41.61 38.59 -4.81
CA GLY A 6 40.95 37.43 -5.41
C GLY A 6 39.45 37.71 -5.57
N ASP A 7 39.00 37.76 -6.82
CA ASP A 7 37.58 37.82 -7.22
C ASP A 7 36.81 36.64 -6.59
N ASP A 8 36.25 36.90 -5.41
CA ASP A 8 35.41 35.97 -4.67
C ASP A 8 34.01 35.96 -5.32
N LYS A 9 33.89 35.16 -6.38
CA LYS A 9 32.69 34.96 -7.20
C LYS A 9 31.57 34.23 -6.46
N ARG A 10 31.15 34.75 -5.31
CA ARG A 10 29.94 34.30 -4.62
C ARG A 10 28.73 34.87 -5.37
N PRO A 11 27.79 34.02 -5.82
CA PRO A 11 26.61 34.49 -6.54
C PRO A 11 25.83 35.49 -5.69
N THR A 12 25.31 36.53 -6.31
CA THR A 12 24.57 37.62 -5.66
C THR A 12 23.29 37.11 -4.99
N PRO A 13 22.70 37.87 -4.05
CA PRO A 13 21.40 37.52 -3.47
C PRO A 13 20.31 37.25 -4.50
N ASP A 14 20.27 38.03 -5.59
CA ASP A 14 19.28 37.88 -6.66
C ASP A 14 19.51 36.61 -7.48
N GLU A 15 20.76 36.30 -7.85
CA GLU A 15 21.10 35.04 -8.54
C GLU A 15 20.76 33.81 -7.68
N ARG A 16 20.98 33.89 -6.36
CA ARG A 16 20.58 32.81 -5.43
C ARG A 16 19.06 32.71 -5.29
N PHE A 17 18.35 33.84 -5.32
CA PHE A 17 16.89 33.86 -5.28
C PHE A 17 16.28 33.27 -6.55
N GLU A 18 16.78 33.64 -7.74
CA GLU A 18 16.35 33.08 -9.02
C GLU A 18 16.61 31.58 -9.08
N HIS A 19 17.79 31.15 -8.62
CA HIS A 19 18.12 29.73 -8.50
C HIS A 19 17.15 28.99 -7.56
N ALA A 20 16.89 29.53 -6.37
CA ALA A 20 15.96 28.94 -5.41
C ALA A 20 14.52 28.88 -5.95
N SER A 21 14.07 29.94 -6.65
CA SER A 21 12.75 30.02 -7.27
C SER A 21 12.59 28.98 -8.38
N ARG A 22 13.61 28.78 -9.22
CA ARG A 22 13.64 27.73 -10.24
C ARG A 22 13.55 26.34 -9.63
N VAL A 23 14.37 26.03 -8.62
CA VAL A 23 14.36 24.71 -7.94
C VAL A 23 12.99 24.45 -7.29
N CYS A 24 12.42 25.45 -6.61
CA CYS A 24 11.07 25.34 -6.05
C CYS A 24 10.00 25.11 -7.14
N GLY A 25 10.14 25.77 -8.29
CA GLY A 25 9.27 25.54 -9.45
C GLY A 25 9.38 24.12 -10.01
N GLU A 26 10.60 23.58 -10.10
CA GLU A 26 10.87 22.21 -10.54
C GLU A 26 10.29 21.18 -9.55
N GLU A 27 10.42 21.40 -8.24
CA GLU A 27 9.80 20.55 -7.21
C GLU A 27 8.27 20.60 -7.29
N CYS A 28 7.69 21.79 -7.42
CA CYS A 28 6.24 21.97 -7.57
C CYS A 28 5.70 21.25 -8.81
N LEU A 29 6.39 21.37 -9.95
CA LEU A 29 6.02 20.68 -11.17
C LEU A 29 6.15 19.16 -11.01
N SER A 30 7.21 18.68 -10.37
CA SER A 30 7.41 17.25 -10.08
C SER A 30 6.28 16.67 -9.22
N ILE A 31 5.83 17.40 -8.20
CA ILE A 31 4.69 17.01 -7.36
C ILE A 31 3.40 16.98 -8.18
N LEU A 32 3.13 18.02 -8.99
CA LEU A 32 1.96 18.07 -9.85
C LEU A 32 1.94 16.91 -10.85
N THR A 33 3.06 16.62 -11.49
CA THR A 33 3.23 15.48 -12.39
C THR A 33 2.98 14.17 -11.64
N ASN A 34 3.52 13.98 -10.42
CA ASN A 34 3.24 12.78 -9.61
C ASN A 34 1.75 12.63 -9.27
N ILE A 35 1.07 13.73 -8.92
CA ILE A 35 -0.36 13.72 -8.63
C ILE A 35 -1.16 13.33 -9.87
N VAL A 36 -0.87 13.97 -11.01
CA VAL A 36 -1.63 13.80 -12.25
C VAL A 36 -1.39 12.43 -12.88
N GLU A 37 -0.13 11.98 -12.94
CA GLU A 37 0.25 10.77 -13.66
C GLU A 37 0.19 9.51 -12.79
N SER A 38 0.28 9.62 -11.46
CA SER A 38 0.31 8.47 -10.56
C SER A 38 -0.86 8.42 -9.58
N GLN A 39 -1.10 9.50 -8.82
CA GLN A 39 -2.10 9.49 -7.73
C GLN A 39 -3.55 9.50 -8.25
N LEU A 40 -3.88 10.34 -9.23
CA LEU A 40 -5.25 10.44 -9.76
C LEU A 40 -5.73 9.11 -10.38
N PRO A 41 -4.94 8.44 -11.24
CA PRO A 41 -5.29 7.12 -11.73
C PRO A 41 -5.39 6.10 -10.60
N ALA A 42 -4.44 6.11 -9.66
CA ALA A 42 -4.42 5.15 -8.55
C ALA A 42 -5.69 5.21 -7.70
N ARG A 43 -6.24 6.41 -7.43
CA ARG A 43 -7.50 6.55 -6.69
C ARG A 43 -8.63 5.76 -7.34
N GLN A 44 -8.82 5.92 -8.66
CA GLN A 44 -9.92 5.26 -9.38
C GLN A 44 -9.78 3.74 -9.28
N PHE A 45 -8.58 3.20 -9.50
CA PHE A 45 -8.35 1.75 -9.42
C PHE A 45 -8.59 1.19 -8.01
N VAL A 46 -8.21 1.93 -6.96
CA VAL A 46 -8.46 1.51 -5.57
C VAL A 46 -9.95 1.57 -5.25
N GLU A 47 -10.67 2.58 -5.75
CA GLU A 47 -12.12 2.70 -5.57
C GLU A 47 -12.87 1.56 -6.26
N GLU A 48 -12.52 1.24 -7.50
CA GLU A 48 -13.08 0.10 -8.23
C GLU A 48 -12.83 -1.23 -7.49
N ALA A 49 -11.60 -1.46 -7.03
CA ALA A 49 -11.26 -2.64 -6.24
C ALA A 49 -12.01 -2.72 -4.91
N LEU A 50 -12.18 -1.58 -4.23
CA LEU A 50 -12.93 -1.49 -2.97
C LEU A 50 -14.41 -1.80 -3.16
N LEU A 51 -15.03 -1.30 -4.23
CA LEU A 51 -16.43 -1.57 -4.54
C LEU A 51 -16.65 -3.03 -4.97
N ALA A 52 -15.67 -3.63 -5.65
CA ALA A 52 -15.70 -5.03 -6.09
C ALA A 52 -15.29 -6.06 -5.01
N ARG A 53 -14.94 -5.62 -3.79
CA ARG A 53 -14.37 -6.48 -2.73
C ARG A 53 -15.16 -7.75 -2.41
N HIS A 54 -16.48 -7.68 -2.43
CA HIS A 54 -17.36 -8.83 -2.15
C HIS A 54 -17.34 -9.89 -3.26
N SER A 55 -16.95 -9.50 -4.48
CA SER A 55 -16.70 -10.44 -5.59
C SER A 55 -15.33 -11.10 -5.48
N VAL A 56 -14.36 -10.46 -4.81
CA VAL A 56 -13.05 -11.05 -4.51
C VAL A 56 -13.17 -12.06 -3.37
N ASP A 57 -13.79 -11.63 -2.26
CA ASP A 57 -14.07 -12.50 -1.13
C ASP A 57 -15.35 -12.07 -0.39
N PRO A 58 -16.24 -13.02 0.00
CA PRO A 58 -17.48 -12.69 0.69
C PRO A 58 -17.32 -11.97 2.03
N SER A 59 -16.14 -12.01 2.67
CA SER A 59 -15.88 -11.23 3.90
C SER A 59 -15.98 -9.72 3.67
N GLY A 60 -15.67 -9.26 2.44
CA GLY A 60 -15.48 -7.84 2.15
C GLY A 60 -14.28 -7.22 2.87
N GLU A 61 -13.35 -8.02 3.41
CA GLU A 61 -12.12 -7.57 4.07
C GLU A 61 -10.88 -7.65 3.16
N ILE A 62 -11.06 -8.11 1.92
CA ILE A 62 -10.00 -8.33 0.92
C ILE A 62 -10.34 -7.56 -0.36
N ILE A 63 -9.37 -6.82 -0.90
CA ILE A 63 -9.47 -6.21 -2.23
C ILE A 63 -8.39 -6.75 -3.16
N CYS A 64 -8.64 -6.72 -4.46
CA CYS A 64 -7.66 -7.08 -5.48
C CYS A 64 -7.44 -5.88 -6.41
N LEU A 65 -6.19 -5.41 -6.51
CA LEU A 65 -5.81 -4.37 -7.46
C LEU A 65 -5.41 -5.03 -8.77
N THR A 66 -5.88 -4.45 -9.89
CA THR A 66 -5.62 -4.94 -11.25
C THR A 66 -4.15 -4.81 -11.67
N SER A 67 -3.38 -3.95 -10.99
CA SER A 67 -1.96 -3.74 -11.24
C SER A 67 -1.24 -3.37 -9.94
N GLY A 68 -0.08 -3.97 -9.69
CA GLY A 68 0.82 -3.54 -8.62
C GLY A 68 1.59 -2.27 -8.96
N GLY A 69 2.28 -1.71 -7.96
CA GLY A 69 3.09 -0.51 -8.11
C GLY A 69 2.31 0.81 -8.03
N LEU A 70 0.97 0.76 -7.92
CA LEU A 70 0.16 1.94 -7.66
C LEU A 70 0.17 2.33 -6.17
N PRO A 71 0.26 3.63 -5.84
CA PRO A 71 0.12 4.09 -4.46
C PRO A 71 -1.34 3.90 -4.01
N TRP A 72 -1.61 2.94 -3.11
CA TRP A 72 -2.99 2.62 -2.72
C TRP A 72 -3.39 3.02 -1.29
N LYS A 73 -2.45 3.08 -0.35
CA LYS A 73 -2.74 3.21 1.10
C LYS A 73 -3.58 4.45 1.43
N SER A 74 -3.10 5.63 1.04
CA SER A 74 -3.78 6.89 1.33
C SER A 74 -5.15 6.98 0.64
N HIS A 75 -5.28 6.42 -0.56
CA HIS A 75 -6.57 6.37 -1.26
C HIS A 75 -7.54 5.43 -0.55
N LEU A 76 -7.09 4.24 -0.14
CA LEU A 76 -7.91 3.28 0.59
C LEU A 76 -8.48 3.91 1.86
N PHE A 77 -7.66 4.56 2.69
CA PHE A 77 -8.15 5.19 3.93
C PHE A 77 -9.18 6.30 3.66
N ASN A 78 -8.94 7.13 2.64
CA ASN A 78 -9.90 8.16 2.24
C ASN A 78 -11.21 7.56 1.71
N LEU A 79 -11.13 6.49 0.92
CA LEU A 79 -12.28 5.81 0.34
C LEU A 79 -13.10 5.08 1.41
N GLU A 80 -12.46 4.42 2.38
CA GLU A 80 -13.15 3.81 3.50
C GLU A 80 -14.00 4.85 4.26
N ARG A 81 -13.45 6.04 4.53
CA ARG A 81 -14.24 7.15 5.11
C ARG A 81 -15.39 7.59 4.21
N GLN A 82 -15.14 7.79 2.92
CA GLN A 82 -16.14 8.26 1.96
C GLN A 82 -17.30 7.28 1.77
N HIS A 83 -17.01 5.98 1.80
CA HIS A 83 -17.99 4.90 1.66
C HIS A 83 -18.58 4.42 2.99
N GLY A 84 -18.22 5.07 4.12
CA GLY A 84 -18.74 4.73 5.45
C GLY A 84 -18.29 3.36 5.96
N ILE A 85 -17.15 2.86 5.47
CA ILE A 85 -16.53 1.62 5.94
C ILE A 85 -15.75 1.96 7.21
N THR A 86 -16.20 1.44 8.34
CA THR A 86 -15.64 1.76 9.66
C THR A 86 -15.57 0.51 10.53
N SER A 87 -14.60 0.47 11.44
CA SER A 87 -14.51 -0.55 12.49
C SER A 87 -15.52 -0.36 13.61
N ASP A 88 -16.26 0.75 13.61
CA ASP A 88 -17.09 1.13 14.75
C ASP A 88 -18.30 0.22 14.91
N ASP A 89 -18.31 -0.57 15.99
CA ASP A 89 -19.40 -1.49 16.38
C ASP A 89 -20.55 -0.74 17.10
N THR A 90 -20.52 0.59 17.12
CA THR A 90 -21.58 1.41 17.73
C THR A 90 -22.88 1.41 16.92
N THR A 91 -22.86 0.93 15.67
CA THR A 91 -24.09 0.78 14.87
C THR A 91 -24.81 -0.51 15.21
N THR A 92 -26.01 -0.39 15.79
CA THR A 92 -26.94 -1.51 16.05
C THR A 92 -27.51 -2.12 14.77
N ASP A 93 -27.29 -1.49 13.62
CA ASP A 93 -27.70 -2.02 12.33
C ASP A 93 -26.59 -2.90 11.73
N LYS A 94 -26.72 -4.21 11.96
CA LYS A 94 -25.87 -5.25 11.36
C LYS A 94 -25.80 -5.20 9.83
N HIS A 95 -26.76 -4.58 9.14
CA HIS A 95 -26.76 -4.43 7.68
C HIS A 95 -25.95 -3.23 7.19
N LYS A 96 -25.47 -2.38 8.11
CA LYS A 96 -24.65 -1.22 7.82
C LYS A 96 -23.18 -1.37 8.22
N ARG A 97 -22.83 -2.46 8.92
CA ARG A 97 -21.43 -2.81 9.21
C ARG A 97 -20.74 -3.30 7.94
N SER A 98 -19.87 -2.47 7.38
CA SER A 98 -18.87 -2.94 6.42
C SER A 98 -17.52 -3.03 7.13
N PRO A 99 -16.89 -4.22 7.19
CA PRO A 99 -15.61 -4.36 7.85
C PRO A 99 -14.51 -3.61 7.08
N LEU A 100 -13.50 -3.15 7.81
CA LEU A 100 -12.32 -2.51 7.23
C LEU A 100 -11.50 -3.51 6.43
N ILE A 101 -10.86 -3.04 5.36
CA ILE A 101 -10.00 -3.89 4.55
C ILE A 101 -8.76 -4.30 5.36
N LYS A 102 -8.43 -5.59 5.32
CA LYS A 102 -7.28 -6.18 6.02
C LYS A 102 -6.15 -6.53 5.07
N TYR A 103 -6.48 -6.97 3.87
CA TYR A 103 -5.51 -7.43 2.87
C TYR A 103 -5.77 -6.83 1.50
N VAL A 104 -4.67 -6.50 0.81
CA VAL A 104 -4.66 -6.07 -0.59
C VAL A 104 -3.88 -7.09 -1.39
N LEU A 105 -4.51 -7.62 -2.44
CA LEU A 105 -3.92 -8.55 -3.38
C LEU A 105 -3.53 -7.81 -4.65
N TYR A 106 -2.34 -8.09 -5.18
CA TYR A 106 -1.87 -7.54 -6.46
C TYR A 106 -0.69 -8.35 -6.98
N THR A 107 -0.37 -8.20 -8.26
CA THR A 107 0.87 -8.73 -8.84
C THR A 107 1.99 -7.70 -8.75
N ASP A 108 3.20 -8.12 -8.41
CA ASP A 108 4.36 -7.25 -8.61
C ASP A 108 4.76 -7.16 -10.09
N GLN A 109 5.80 -6.39 -10.40
CA GLN A 109 6.29 -6.22 -11.78
C GLN A 109 6.77 -7.52 -12.44
N GLY A 110 7.10 -8.55 -11.65
CA GLY A 110 7.46 -9.87 -12.14
C GLY A 110 6.27 -10.80 -12.34
N GLY A 111 5.04 -10.32 -12.11
CA GLY A 111 3.82 -11.12 -12.19
C GLY A 111 3.55 -12.00 -10.97
N MET A 112 4.37 -11.88 -9.91
CA MET A 112 4.19 -12.68 -8.71
C MET A 112 3.10 -12.08 -7.83
N TRP A 113 2.19 -12.92 -7.34
CA TRP A 113 1.10 -12.45 -6.50
C TRP A 113 1.59 -12.11 -5.10
N ARG A 114 1.09 -10.98 -4.59
CA ARG A 114 1.36 -10.42 -3.27
C ARG A 114 0.09 -10.36 -2.46
N ILE A 115 0.23 -10.73 -1.20
CA ILE A 115 -0.72 -10.40 -0.14
C ILE A 115 -0.04 -9.37 0.75
N GLN A 116 -0.62 -8.18 0.86
CA GLN A 116 -0.09 -7.12 1.72
C GLN A 116 -1.12 -6.72 2.78
N CYS A 117 -0.68 -6.66 4.03
CA CYS A 117 -1.50 -6.19 5.14
C CYS A 117 -1.78 -4.69 5.01
N VAL A 118 -3.00 -4.29 5.34
CA VAL A 118 -3.37 -2.89 5.52
C VAL A 118 -2.98 -2.47 6.93
N SER A 119 -2.22 -1.39 7.06
CA SER A 119 -1.85 -0.82 8.35
C SER A 119 -3.03 -0.09 9.00
N GLU A 120 -2.98 0.06 10.31
CA GLU A 120 -3.79 1.05 10.99
C GLU A 120 -3.37 2.46 10.53
N GLU A 121 -4.35 3.33 10.33
CA GLU A 121 -4.08 4.69 9.87
C GLU A 121 -3.34 5.47 10.97
N ASN A 122 -2.22 6.10 10.63
CA ASN A 122 -1.35 6.84 11.57
C ASN A 122 -0.66 6.02 12.67
N ALA A 123 -0.74 4.69 12.66
CA ALA A 123 -0.11 3.83 13.68
C ALA A 123 1.27 3.26 13.26
N GLY A 124 1.89 3.82 12.22
CA GLY A 124 3.20 3.39 11.74
C GLY A 124 3.19 1.97 11.13
N PHE A 125 3.87 1.02 11.79
CA PHE A 125 4.11 -0.35 11.29
C PHE A 125 3.09 -1.38 11.82
N ILE A 126 2.01 -0.94 12.46
CA ILE A 126 0.97 -1.83 13.01
C ILE A 126 -0.02 -2.21 11.92
N ASN A 127 -0.17 -3.51 11.66
CA ASN A 127 -1.14 -4.04 10.71
C ASN A 127 -2.51 -4.21 11.39
N ARG A 128 -3.59 -3.92 10.66
CA ARG A 128 -4.97 -4.21 11.10
C ARG A 128 -5.20 -5.69 11.37
N LEU A 129 -4.46 -6.53 10.63
CA LEU A 129 -4.27 -7.96 10.88
C LEU A 129 -2.99 -8.40 10.15
N GLY A 130 -2.04 -8.97 10.90
CA GLY A 130 -0.80 -9.50 10.34
C GLY A 130 -0.96 -10.91 9.79
N LEU A 131 -0.06 -11.32 8.90
CA LEU A 131 0.04 -12.71 8.48
C LEU A 131 0.38 -13.64 9.67
N PRO A 132 -0.05 -14.91 9.62
CA PRO A 132 0.21 -15.92 10.65
C PRO A 132 1.65 -15.94 11.12
N VAL A 133 1.83 -16.05 12.44
CA VAL A 133 3.16 -16.01 13.08
C VAL A 133 4.02 -17.16 12.56
N GLU A 134 3.41 -18.31 12.31
CA GLU A 134 4.01 -19.54 11.80
C GLU A 134 4.59 -19.37 10.38
N TRP A 135 4.06 -18.42 9.61
CA TRP A 135 4.54 -18.14 8.25
C TRP A 135 5.72 -17.18 8.25
N ARG A 136 5.87 -16.35 9.28
CA ARG A 136 6.78 -15.20 9.28
C ARG A 136 8.24 -15.64 9.11
N GLY A 137 8.88 -15.16 8.05
CA GLY A 137 10.27 -15.49 7.73
C GLY A 137 10.44 -16.82 6.98
N VAL A 138 9.36 -17.55 6.73
CA VAL A 138 9.37 -18.81 5.97
C VAL A 138 9.21 -18.51 4.48
N ARG A 139 9.79 -19.36 3.63
CA ARG A 139 9.85 -19.18 2.18
C ARG A 139 9.56 -20.48 1.43
N ASP A 140 9.17 -20.31 0.16
CA ASP A 140 9.09 -21.37 -0.84
C ASP A 140 8.33 -22.62 -0.33
N GLU A 141 8.85 -23.82 -0.61
CA GLU A 141 8.23 -25.10 -0.24
C GLU A 141 7.98 -25.26 1.27
N ASP A 142 8.85 -24.69 2.11
CA ASP A 142 8.63 -24.69 3.57
C ASP A 142 7.41 -23.87 3.94
N LEU A 143 7.21 -22.71 3.29
CA LEU A 143 6.03 -21.89 3.52
C LEU A 143 4.78 -22.63 3.05
N SER A 144 4.83 -23.25 1.87
CA SER A 144 3.71 -24.06 1.37
C SER A 144 3.34 -25.21 2.29
N ARG A 145 4.33 -25.84 2.93
CA ARG A 145 4.11 -26.92 3.89
C ARG A 145 3.50 -26.43 5.20
N VAL A 146 3.96 -25.31 5.76
CA VAL A 146 3.40 -24.80 7.03
C VAL A 146 2.07 -24.07 6.86
N SER A 147 1.80 -23.51 5.67
CA SER A 147 0.53 -22.87 5.34
C SER A 147 -0.52 -23.85 4.83
N GLU A 148 -0.09 -25.03 4.38
CA GLU A 148 -0.90 -25.99 3.62
C GLU A 148 -1.47 -25.39 2.31
N ILE A 149 -0.76 -24.40 1.74
CA ILE A 149 -1.12 -23.71 0.50
C ILE A 149 0.00 -23.85 -0.51
N GLU A 150 -0.27 -24.46 -1.66
CA GLU A 150 0.73 -24.64 -2.72
C GLU A 150 1.17 -23.31 -3.34
N GLY A 151 2.40 -23.29 -3.88
CA GLY A 151 2.93 -22.15 -4.65
C GLY A 151 3.33 -20.93 -3.81
N CYS A 152 3.44 -21.06 -2.49
CA CYS A 152 3.91 -19.98 -1.63
C CYS A 152 5.37 -19.64 -1.98
N THR A 153 5.72 -18.35 -1.94
CA THR A 153 7.08 -17.87 -2.28
C THR A 153 7.79 -17.28 -1.09
N PHE A 154 7.13 -16.43 -0.31
CA PHE A 154 7.67 -15.96 0.97
C PHE A 154 6.60 -15.34 1.86
N CYS A 155 6.94 -15.22 3.14
CA CYS A 155 6.29 -14.32 4.08
C CYS A 155 7.38 -13.54 4.83
N HIS A 156 7.25 -12.22 4.89
CA HIS A 156 8.23 -11.37 5.56
C HIS A 156 8.26 -11.66 7.07
N ALA A 157 9.42 -11.56 7.72
CA ALA A 157 9.57 -11.87 9.15
C ALA A 157 8.67 -11.00 10.07
N ALA A 158 8.38 -9.77 9.66
CA ALA A 158 7.42 -8.90 10.35
C ALA A 158 5.94 -9.20 10.01
N GLY A 159 5.66 -10.11 9.09
CA GLY A 159 4.30 -10.57 8.75
C GLY A 159 3.40 -9.55 8.06
N PHE A 160 3.94 -8.52 7.42
CA PHE A 160 3.14 -7.49 6.73
C PHE A 160 2.93 -7.77 5.23
N ILE A 161 3.69 -8.69 4.65
CA ILE A 161 3.61 -9.04 3.23
C ILE A 161 4.05 -10.48 3.02
N GLY A 162 3.40 -11.15 2.07
CA GLY A 162 3.81 -12.44 1.56
C GLY A 162 3.48 -12.56 0.08
N GLY A 163 3.69 -13.74 -0.50
CA GLY A 163 3.34 -13.97 -1.88
C GLY A 163 3.16 -15.42 -2.27
N ASN A 164 2.47 -15.60 -3.39
CA ASN A 164 2.16 -16.88 -3.99
C ASN A 164 2.36 -16.79 -5.52
N ALA A 165 2.54 -17.92 -6.18
CA ALA A 165 2.62 -18.01 -7.65
C ALA A 165 1.27 -17.79 -8.33
N THR A 166 0.15 -18.05 -7.65
CA THR A 166 -1.20 -17.98 -8.24
C THR A 166 -2.12 -17.02 -7.48
N PHE A 167 -3.16 -16.56 -8.16
CA PHE A 167 -4.20 -15.74 -7.56
C PHE A 167 -4.98 -16.55 -6.52
N GLU A 168 -5.31 -17.80 -6.85
CA GLU A 168 -6.04 -18.71 -5.99
C GLU A 168 -5.27 -18.97 -4.70
N GLY A 169 -3.96 -19.20 -4.80
CA GLY A 169 -3.09 -19.41 -3.65
C GLY A 169 -2.94 -18.16 -2.79
N VAL A 170 -2.79 -16.97 -3.39
CA VAL A 170 -2.69 -15.72 -2.61
C VAL A 170 -4.01 -15.35 -1.93
N LEU A 171 -5.14 -15.64 -2.57
CA LEU A 171 -6.47 -15.46 -1.99
C LEU A 171 -6.69 -16.42 -0.82
N GLU A 172 -6.26 -17.68 -0.97
CA GLU A 172 -6.34 -18.65 0.14
C GLU A 172 -5.44 -18.24 1.31
N MET A 173 -4.24 -17.70 1.04
CA MET A 173 -3.39 -17.13 2.08
C MET A 173 -4.12 -16.02 2.84
N ALA A 174 -4.87 -15.16 2.15
CA ALA A 174 -5.66 -14.10 2.79
C ALA A 174 -6.81 -14.66 3.63
N ARG A 175 -7.49 -15.70 3.17
CA ARG A 175 -8.59 -16.35 3.90
C ARG A 175 -8.11 -17.02 5.17
N VAL A 176 -7.04 -17.81 5.10
CA VAL A 176 -6.44 -18.43 6.28
C VAL A 176 -5.96 -17.34 7.25
N ALA A 177 -5.34 -16.28 6.74
CA ALA A 177 -4.90 -15.17 7.57
C ALA A 177 -6.06 -14.37 8.19
N LEU A 178 -7.23 -14.27 7.55
CA LEU A 178 -8.45 -13.64 8.10
C LEU A 178 -9.13 -14.48 9.18
N ALA A 179 -9.00 -15.81 9.10
CA ALA A 179 -9.59 -16.75 10.06
C ALA A 179 -8.81 -16.82 11.40
N GLN A 180 -7.66 -16.16 11.49
CA GLN A 180 -6.91 -16.05 12.73
C GLN A 180 -7.72 -15.33 13.84
N PRO A 181 -7.43 -15.61 15.12
CA PRO A 181 -7.95 -14.82 16.23
C PRO A 181 -7.65 -13.32 16.04
N ARG A 182 -8.66 -12.48 16.27
CA ARG A 182 -8.59 -11.02 16.11
C ARG A 182 -8.21 -10.32 17.42
#